data_AF-A0A853JEL3-F1
#
_entry.id   AF-A0A853JEL3-F1
#
_cell.length_a   1.000
_cell.length_b   1.000
_cell.length_c   1.000
_cell.angle_alpha   90.00
_cell.angle_beta   90.00
_cell.angle_gamma   90.00
#
_symmetry.space_group_name_H-M   'P 1'
#
loop_
_entity.id
_entity.type
_entity.pdbx_description
1 polymer ?
#
loop_
_entity_poly.entity_id
_entity_poly.type
_entity_poly.pdbx_seq_one_letter_code
_entity_poly.pdbx_strand_id
1 'polypeptide(L)'
;MKPSGTILFGCCLSMLLLGACTRGVPEQGEAGAPAPQAGTADGTGTADGVAALPAGPAAGIAELPTGTDAPTAEPSDGPPWAEQDSGAGLPPAEAGPTDGAAGGSEGEGASRFVAAEVPESTAVLPPFPLLEAPEGLQSAYRETEREMAHDGQYFLAGDRALLVEGRIFRDKFHLGRDPERPYTALQFHRHYADAVAALGGRRIDRVQYTRDVAAAAGGRSAIEKHQHGAVAVPEYRHDSYLLRNGGREYWIDVSTGAIPLHGYVVVLEREADGAAGAGEDESGAEAGIGTSAGPGGG
;
A
#
# COMPACT_ATOMS: atom_id res chain seq x y z
N MET A 1 11.07 31.40 -54.45
CA MET A 1 10.87 31.82 -53.04
C MET A 1 11.07 30.60 -52.15
N LYS A 2 11.88 30.78 -51.09
CA LYS A 2 12.30 29.88 -50.00
C LYS A 2 11.12 29.18 -49.24
N PRO A 3 11.36 28.21 -48.33
CA PRO A 3 12.19 27.00 -48.46
C PRO A 3 11.62 25.76 -47.67
N SER A 4 12.25 24.60 -47.85
CA SER A 4 12.08 23.40 -47.01
C SER A 4 12.74 23.55 -45.64
N GLY A 5 12.07 23.09 -44.57
CA GLY A 5 12.57 23.07 -43.20
C GLY A 5 13.15 21.71 -42.81
N THR A 6 14.45 21.69 -42.53
CA THR A 6 15.19 20.59 -41.90
C THR A 6 15.36 20.92 -40.42
N ILE A 7 14.90 20.06 -39.51
CA ILE A 7 15.13 20.19 -38.07
C ILE A 7 16.24 19.24 -37.65
N LEU A 8 17.40 19.82 -37.30
CA LEU A 8 18.50 19.17 -36.60
C LEU A 8 18.21 19.23 -35.09
N PHE A 9 18.07 18.08 -34.44
CA PHE A 9 18.10 17.99 -32.98
C PHE A 9 19.56 18.03 -32.52
N GLY A 10 19.98 19.18 -31.99
CA GLY A 10 21.28 19.39 -31.37
C GLY A 10 21.35 18.71 -30.00
N CYS A 11 22.30 17.80 -29.87
CA CYS A 11 22.76 17.25 -28.60
C CYS A 11 23.55 18.34 -27.87
N CYS A 12 22.95 18.97 -26.85
CA CYS A 12 23.63 19.96 -26.02
C CYS A 12 24.23 19.27 -24.79
N LEU A 13 25.49 18.91 -24.96
CA LEU A 13 26.47 18.63 -23.92
C LEU A 13 26.73 19.91 -23.10
N SER A 14 26.55 19.85 -21.78
CA SER A 14 27.11 20.84 -20.85
C SER A 14 27.54 20.16 -19.55
N MET A 15 28.84 19.90 -19.49
CA MET A 15 29.63 19.79 -18.26
C MET A 15 29.79 21.18 -17.63
N LEU A 16 29.73 21.26 -16.29
CA LEU A 16 30.76 21.82 -15.37
C LEU A 16 30.17 21.89 -13.94
N LEU A 17 30.65 21.07 -13.00
CA LEU A 17 31.67 21.34 -11.97
C LEU A 17 31.26 22.28 -10.81
N LEU A 18 31.20 21.73 -9.59
CA LEU A 18 31.62 22.27 -8.28
C LEU A 18 31.17 21.24 -7.22
N GLY A 19 31.91 20.73 -6.24
CA GLY A 19 33.30 20.86 -5.80
C GLY A 19 33.41 19.94 -4.57
N ALA A 20 34.36 19.00 -4.58
CA ALA A 20 34.58 18.07 -3.48
C ALA A 20 35.54 18.70 -2.46
N CYS A 21 35.03 19.02 -1.26
CA CYS A 21 35.85 19.28 -0.08
C CYS A 21 35.95 17.99 0.73
N THR A 22 37.02 17.22 0.50
CA THR A 22 37.45 16.13 1.38
C THR A 22 38.05 16.73 2.65
N ARG A 23 37.39 16.58 3.79
CA ARG A 23 38.02 16.69 5.11
C ARG A 23 38.22 15.28 5.67
N GLY A 24 39.50 14.94 5.83
CA GLY A 24 39.93 13.70 6.46
C GLY A 24 39.53 13.66 7.94
N VAL A 25 39.08 12.48 8.36
CA VAL A 25 38.94 12.09 9.76
C VAL A 25 40.11 11.17 10.07
N PRO A 26 40.90 11.44 11.14
CA PRO A 26 42.01 10.59 11.51
C PRO A 26 41.54 9.28 12.15
N GLU A 27 42.09 8.19 11.61
CA GLU A 27 42.62 7.01 12.27
C GLU A 27 42.47 6.99 13.82
N GLN A 28 41.56 6.13 14.30
CA GLN A 28 41.56 5.67 15.69
C GLN A 28 41.66 4.15 15.72
N GLY A 29 42.82 3.68 16.17
CA GLY A 29 42.89 2.88 17.39
C GLY A 29 42.31 1.48 17.32
N GLU A 30 43.15 0.58 16.81
CA GLU A 30 43.22 -0.84 17.16
C GLU A 30 43.05 -1.08 18.67
N ALA A 31 42.00 -1.82 19.08
CA ALA A 31 41.91 -2.43 20.39
C ALA A 31 40.95 -3.63 20.42
N GLY A 32 41.54 -4.83 20.44
CA GLY A 32 41.17 -5.90 21.36
C GLY A 32 39.84 -6.62 21.14
N ALA A 33 39.91 -7.77 20.46
CA ALA A 33 38.94 -8.85 20.62
C ALA A 33 38.99 -9.44 22.04
N PRO A 34 37.85 -9.71 22.70
CA PRO A 34 37.78 -10.72 23.74
C PRO A 34 37.24 -12.05 23.19
N ALA A 35 37.96 -13.11 23.54
CA ALA A 35 37.65 -14.52 23.27
C ALA A 35 36.29 -14.97 23.87
N PRO A 36 35.65 -16.01 23.30
CA PRO A 36 34.47 -16.62 23.87
C PRO A 36 34.84 -17.48 25.10
N GLN A 37 34.28 -17.14 26.26
CA GLN A 37 34.30 -18.05 27.42
C GLN A 37 33.15 -19.04 27.32
N ALA A 38 33.49 -20.32 27.22
CA ALA A 38 32.62 -21.44 27.49
C ALA A 38 32.36 -21.53 29.00
N GLY A 39 31.09 -21.54 29.40
CA GLY A 39 30.66 -21.79 30.77
C GLY A 39 29.56 -22.85 30.76
N THR A 40 29.93 -24.07 31.15
CA THR A 40 29.05 -25.17 31.52
C THR A 40 28.57 -25.03 32.97
N ALA A 41 27.49 -25.76 33.27
CA ALA A 41 27.06 -26.29 34.57
C ALA A 41 25.86 -25.62 35.26
N ASP A 42 24.76 -26.39 35.26
CA ASP A 42 23.95 -26.83 36.41
C ASP A 42 23.81 -25.93 37.65
N GLY A 43 22.56 -25.72 38.02
CA GLY A 43 22.17 -25.17 39.32
C GLY A 43 20.68 -25.32 39.59
N THR A 44 20.29 -26.51 40.05
CA THR A 44 19.05 -26.74 40.80
C THR A 44 19.02 -25.85 42.06
N GLY A 45 17.93 -25.11 42.27
CA GLY A 45 17.76 -24.25 43.45
C GLY A 45 16.30 -23.94 43.74
N THR A 46 15.67 -24.83 44.49
CA THR A 46 14.41 -24.62 45.21
C THR A 46 14.60 -23.59 46.32
N ALA A 47 13.72 -22.59 46.43
CA ALA A 47 13.29 -22.04 47.73
C ALA A 47 12.11 -21.08 47.59
N ASP A 48 11.10 -21.36 48.42
CA ASP A 48 10.02 -20.50 48.89
C ASP A 48 10.40 -19.03 49.15
N GLY A 49 9.45 -18.14 48.87
CA GLY A 49 9.56 -16.72 49.18
C GLY A 49 8.22 -16.00 49.09
N VAL A 50 7.26 -16.40 49.92
CA VAL A 50 5.99 -15.69 50.13
C VAL A 50 6.29 -14.40 50.91
N ALA A 51 6.38 -13.27 50.20
CA ALA A 51 6.47 -11.95 50.84
C ALA A 51 5.05 -11.42 51.10
N ALA A 52 4.68 -11.44 52.38
CA ALA A 52 3.46 -10.85 52.91
C ALA A 52 3.45 -9.33 52.71
N LEU A 53 2.36 -8.81 52.15
CA LEU A 53 2.06 -7.37 52.13
C LEU A 53 1.52 -6.94 53.50
N PRO A 54 2.00 -5.82 54.07
CA PRO A 54 1.46 -5.30 55.33
C PRO A 54 0.07 -4.69 55.13
N ALA A 55 -0.84 -5.06 56.03
CA ALA A 55 -2.16 -4.47 56.18
C ALA A 55 -2.05 -3.00 56.59
N GLY A 56 -2.57 -2.12 55.72
CA GLY A 56 -2.82 -0.71 56.04
C GLY A 56 -4.18 -0.51 56.73
N PRO A 57 -4.30 0.47 57.64
CA PRO A 57 -5.48 0.64 58.49
C PRO A 57 -6.69 1.18 57.72
N ALA A 58 -7.84 0.61 58.03
CA ALA A 58 -9.16 1.09 57.66
C ALA A 58 -9.44 2.46 58.31
N ALA A 59 -9.80 3.45 57.49
CA ALA A 59 -10.41 4.69 57.95
C ALA A 59 -11.33 5.25 56.86
N GLY A 60 -12.59 5.51 57.24
CA GLY A 60 -13.44 6.51 56.60
C GLY A 60 -14.35 6.03 55.48
N ILE A 61 -15.43 5.34 55.85
CA ILE A 61 -16.64 5.27 55.01
C ILE A 61 -17.31 6.65 55.12
N ALA A 62 -17.18 7.48 54.09
CA ALA A 62 -17.99 8.68 53.94
C ALA A 62 -19.33 8.28 53.31
N GLU A 63 -20.42 8.57 54.04
CA GLU A 63 -21.79 8.54 53.54
C GLU A 63 -21.91 9.28 52.21
N LEU A 64 -22.40 8.57 51.18
CA LEU A 64 -22.90 9.17 49.96
C LEU A 64 -24.33 9.66 50.22
N PRO A 65 -24.67 10.93 49.97
CA PRO A 65 -26.05 11.37 50.01
C PRO A 65 -26.83 10.74 48.84
N THR A 66 -27.92 10.04 49.17
CA THR A 66 -28.96 9.63 48.23
C THR A 66 -29.72 10.87 47.75
N GLY A 67 -29.19 11.52 46.71
CA GLY A 67 -29.87 12.56 45.94
C GLY A 67 -30.66 11.95 44.79
N THR A 68 -31.93 11.66 45.06
CA THR A 68 -32.97 11.47 44.05
C THR A 68 -33.24 12.83 43.42
N ASP A 69 -32.81 13.04 42.18
CA ASP A 69 -33.46 13.96 41.24
C ASP A 69 -33.19 13.47 39.81
N ALA A 70 -34.24 12.90 39.23
CA ALA A 70 -34.27 12.51 37.83
C ALA A 70 -34.53 13.77 36.99
N PRO A 71 -33.65 14.12 36.03
CA PRO A 71 -34.03 15.10 35.02
C PRO A 71 -35.05 14.46 34.07
N THR A 72 -36.26 15.00 34.08
CA THR A 72 -37.24 14.89 33.00
C THR A 72 -36.53 15.17 31.68
N ALA A 73 -36.39 14.14 30.86
CA ALA A 73 -35.93 14.27 29.48
C ALA A 73 -36.98 15.04 28.69
N GLU A 74 -36.68 16.31 28.40
CA GLU A 74 -37.32 17.02 27.30
C GLU A 74 -37.01 16.31 25.97
N PRO A 75 -37.98 16.20 25.05
CA PRO A 75 -37.73 15.69 23.72
C PRO A 75 -36.82 16.67 22.96
N SER A 76 -35.57 16.26 22.74
CA SER A 76 -34.65 16.99 21.85
C SER A 76 -35.21 16.93 20.43
N ASP A 77 -35.50 18.11 19.90
CA ASP A 77 -35.73 18.35 18.49
C ASP A 77 -34.64 17.69 17.64
N GLY A 78 -35.10 17.06 16.55
CA GLY A 78 -34.25 16.36 15.59
C GLY A 78 -33.28 17.29 14.86
N PRO A 79 -32.29 16.70 14.16
CA PRO A 79 -31.25 17.47 13.47
C PRO A 79 -31.83 18.35 12.35
N PRO A 80 -31.49 19.66 12.29
CA PRO A 80 -32.00 20.59 11.29
C PRO A 80 -31.16 20.52 9.99
N TRP A 81 -31.11 19.34 9.36
CA TRP A 81 -30.68 19.25 7.96
C TRP A 81 -31.76 18.53 7.14
N ALA A 82 -33.00 18.97 7.33
CA ALA A 82 -34.01 18.87 6.30
C ALA A 82 -33.84 20.06 5.34
N GLU A 83 -33.66 19.71 4.06
CA GLU A 83 -34.18 20.46 2.91
C GLU A 83 -33.89 21.96 2.85
N GLN A 84 -32.75 22.31 2.23
CA GLN A 84 -32.68 23.53 1.42
C GLN A 84 -32.91 23.16 -0.03
N ASP A 85 -34.20 22.99 -0.34
CA ASP A 85 -34.75 23.25 -1.66
C ASP A 85 -34.70 24.77 -1.88
N SER A 86 -33.86 25.22 -2.82
CA SER A 86 -33.85 26.61 -3.29
C SER A 86 -33.89 26.57 -4.80
N GLY A 87 -35.12 26.57 -5.30
CA GLY A 87 -35.46 26.80 -6.69
C GLY A 87 -34.90 28.15 -7.17
N ALA A 88 -34.03 28.07 -8.17
CA ALA A 88 -33.83 29.15 -9.12
C ALA A 88 -34.59 28.76 -10.40
N GLY A 89 -35.66 29.50 -10.68
CA GLY A 89 -36.52 29.29 -11.85
C GLY A 89 -35.74 29.42 -13.16
N LEU A 90 -35.80 28.35 -13.95
CA LEU A 90 -35.50 28.37 -15.37
C LEU A 90 -36.81 28.57 -16.16
N PRO A 91 -36.78 29.27 -17.29
CA PRO A 91 -37.95 29.49 -18.15
C PRO A 91 -38.49 28.18 -18.75
N PRO A 92 -39.78 28.14 -19.14
CA PRO A 92 -40.43 26.93 -19.64
C PRO A 92 -39.85 26.54 -21.01
N ALA A 93 -39.15 25.41 -21.07
CA ALA A 93 -38.80 24.75 -22.31
C ALA A 93 -39.91 23.77 -22.70
N GLU A 94 -40.31 23.85 -23.97
CA GLU A 94 -41.43 23.13 -24.58
C GLU A 94 -41.35 21.61 -24.39
N ALA A 95 -42.50 21.03 -24.05
CA ALA A 95 -42.71 19.59 -23.96
C ALA A 95 -42.62 18.94 -25.35
N GLY A 96 -41.53 18.23 -25.58
CA GLY A 96 -41.41 17.22 -26.64
C GLY A 96 -42.00 15.87 -26.21
N PRO A 97 -42.44 15.03 -27.16
CA PRO A 97 -43.21 13.83 -26.88
C PRO A 97 -42.36 12.76 -26.18
N THR A 98 -43.00 12.15 -25.19
CA THR A 98 -42.60 10.96 -24.46
C THR A 98 -42.71 9.76 -25.40
N ASP A 99 -41.60 9.14 -25.76
CA ASP A 99 -41.56 7.75 -26.21
C ASP A 99 -40.13 7.22 -26.12
N GLY A 100 -39.98 6.07 -25.47
CA GLY A 100 -38.69 5.39 -25.36
C GLY A 100 -38.47 4.78 -23.99
N ALA A 101 -39.20 3.71 -23.70
CA ALA A 101 -38.82 2.75 -22.67
C ALA A 101 -37.38 2.26 -22.95
N ALA A 102 -36.40 2.84 -22.26
CA ALA A 102 -35.07 2.30 -22.17
C ALA A 102 -35.14 1.07 -21.26
N GLY A 103 -35.34 -0.09 -21.88
CA GLY A 103 -35.03 -1.36 -21.25
C GLY A 103 -33.60 -1.28 -20.72
N GLY A 104 -33.44 -1.45 -19.41
CA GLY A 104 -32.14 -1.66 -18.81
C GLY A 104 -31.54 -2.90 -19.44
N SER A 105 -30.61 -2.71 -20.38
CA SER A 105 -29.58 -3.70 -20.61
C SER A 105 -28.82 -3.82 -19.31
N GLU A 106 -29.16 -4.83 -18.51
CA GLU A 106 -28.20 -5.48 -17.65
C GLU A 106 -26.96 -5.73 -18.52
N GLY A 107 -25.89 -5.00 -18.23
CA GLY A 107 -24.69 -4.90 -19.05
C GLY A 107 -23.94 -6.22 -19.07
N GLU A 108 -24.41 -7.14 -19.90
CA GLU A 108 -23.68 -8.31 -20.34
C GLU A 108 -22.50 -7.83 -21.19
N GLY A 109 -21.31 -7.74 -20.60
CA GLY A 109 -20.06 -7.55 -21.35
C GLY A 109 -19.02 -6.57 -20.80
N ALA A 110 -19.10 -6.11 -19.55
CA ALA A 110 -17.90 -5.53 -18.93
C ALA A 110 -16.84 -6.63 -18.84
N SER A 111 -15.84 -6.58 -19.71
CA SER A 111 -14.76 -7.56 -19.74
C SER A 111 -14.09 -7.61 -18.37
N ARG A 112 -14.07 -8.80 -17.77
CA ARG A 112 -13.37 -9.05 -16.51
C ARG A 112 -11.95 -8.51 -16.63
N PHE A 113 -11.48 -7.78 -15.62
CA PHE A 113 -10.10 -7.31 -15.58
C PHE A 113 -9.10 -8.48 -15.75
N VAL A 114 -8.15 -8.32 -16.67
CA VAL A 114 -7.08 -9.30 -16.94
C VAL A 114 -5.73 -8.61 -16.70
N ALA A 115 -4.99 -9.06 -15.68
CA ALA A 115 -3.69 -8.49 -15.31
C ALA A 115 -2.68 -8.52 -16.48
N ALA A 116 -2.73 -9.56 -17.30
CA ALA A 116 -1.86 -9.73 -18.47
C ALA A 116 -2.02 -8.63 -19.55
N GLU A 117 -3.11 -7.85 -19.52
CA GLU A 117 -3.33 -6.72 -20.44
C GLU A 117 -2.60 -5.45 -20.00
N VAL A 118 -2.17 -5.36 -18.73
CA VAL A 118 -1.37 -4.23 -18.27
C VAL A 118 0.03 -4.35 -18.87
N PRO A 119 0.58 -3.30 -19.52
CA PRO A 119 1.90 -3.36 -20.13
C PRO A 119 3.00 -3.72 -19.12
N GLU A 120 3.97 -4.53 -19.56
CA GLU A 120 5.16 -4.83 -18.78
C GLU A 120 6.11 -3.63 -18.78
N SER A 121 6.54 -3.22 -17.59
CA SER A 121 7.50 -2.15 -17.38
C SER A 121 8.90 -2.66 -17.65
N THR A 122 9.71 -1.82 -18.32
CA THR A 122 11.15 -2.06 -18.51
C THR A 122 12.00 -1.26 -17.52
N ALA A 123 11.39 -0.62 -16.51
CA ALA A 123 12.12 0.12 -15.50
C ALA A 123 12.96 -0.83 -14.62
N VAL A 124 14.11 -0.35 -14.15
CA VAL A 124 14.88 -1.04 -13.11
C VAL A 124 14.14 -0.81 -11.80
N LEU A 125 13.61 -1.89 -11.21
CA LEU A 125 12.84 -1.78 -9.98
C LEU A 125 13.76 -1.70 -8.75
N PRO A 126 13.47 -0.81 -7.78
CA PRO A 126 14.10 -0.87 -6.47
C PRO A 126 13.74 -2.19 -5.76
N PRO A 127 14.44 -2.55 -4.68
CA PRO A 127 14.05 -3.71 -3.87
C PRO A 127 12.63 -3.58 -3.33
N PHE A 128 11.94 -4.71 -3.13
CA PHE A 128 10.65 -4.76 -2.45
C PHE A 128 10.74 -4.03 -1.09
N PRO A 129 9.80 -3.12 -0.76
CA PRO A 129 8.44 -2.96 -1.29
C PRO A 129 8.28 -1.97 -2.45
N LEU A 130 9.36 -1.64 -3.16
CA LEU A 130 9.44 -0.71 -4.29
C LEU A 130 9.22 0.78 -3.98
N LEU A 131 8.31 1.08 -3.05
CA LEU A 131 7.87 2.44 -2.75
C LEU A 131 8.46 2.94 -1.44
N GLU A 132 9.00 4.16 -1.46
CA GLU A 132 9.49 4.82 -0.27
C GLU A 132 8.38 5.59 0.46
N ALA A 133 8.57 5.85 1.75
CA ALA A 133 7.67 6.70 2.51
C ALA A 133 7.85 8.17 2.08
N PRO A 134 6.76 8.96 1.95
CA PRO A 134 6.88 10.37 1.65
C PRO A 134 7.69 11.10 2.71
N GLU A 135 8.48 12.09 2.29
CA GLU A 135 9.33 12.88 3.18
C GLU A 135 8.51 13.51 4.33
N GLY A 136 8.98 13.29 5.56
CA GLY A 136 8.35 13.80 6.78
C GLY A 136 7.27 12.88 7.35
N LEU A 137 6.85 11.83 6.62
CA LEU A 137 5.94 10.83 7.17
C LEU A 137 6.70 9.68 7.81
N GLN A 138 6.19 9.25 8.96
CA GLN A 138 6.70 8.10 9.70
C GLN A 138 5.64 7.01 9.72
N SER A 139 6.07 5.77 9.53
CA SER A 139 5.23 4.59 9.71
C SER A 139 4.66 4.56 11.12
N ALA A 140 3.37 4.22 11.21
CA ALA A 140 2.68 3.90 12.45
C ALA A 140 2.84 2.42 12.82
N TYR A 141 3.35 1.58 11.91
CA TYR A 141 3.68 0.18 12.16
C TYR A 141 5.13 0.03 12.56
N ARG A 142 5.42 -1.05 13.29
CA ARG A 142 6.80 -1.49 13.51
C ARG A 142 7.31 -2.25 12.29
N GLU A 143 8.62 -2.29 12.10
CA GLU A 143 9.27 -3.03 11.01
C GLU A 143 8.75 -4.46 10.86
N THR A 144 8.60 -5.19 11.99
CA THR A 144 8.12 -6.57 12.03
C THR A 144 6.64 -6.75 11.68
N GLU A 145 5.87 -5.68 11.63
CA GLU A 145 4.41 -5.69 11.36
C GLU A 145 4.09 -5.27 9.91
N ARG A 146 5.09 -4.75 9.19
CA ARG A 146 4.97 -4.22 7.83
C ARG A 146 5.03 -5.32 6.79
N GLU A 147 5.78 -6.39 7.03
CA GLU A 147 5.93 -7.50 6.08
C GLU A 147 5.18 -8.77 6.51
N MET A 148 4.50 -9.39 5.55
CA MET A 148 3.83 -10.68 5.68
C MET A 148 4.27 -11.56 4.53
N ALA A 149 4.79 -12.75 4.85
CA ALA A 149 5.39 -13.65 3.85
C ALA A 149 4.37 -14.12 2.80
N HIS A 150 3.13 -14.38 3.24
CA HIS A 150 2.04 -14.80 2.37
C HIS A 150 0.69 -14.48 3.05
N ASP A 151 -0.11 -13.63 2.42
CA ASP A 151 -1.51 -13.34 2.80
C ASP A 151 -2.26 -12.83 1.56
N GLY A 152 -3.56 -12.56 1.69
CA GLY A 152 -4.41 -11.97 0.67
C GLY A 152 -4.71 -10.49 0.91
N GLN A 153 -4.88 -9.73 -0.17
CA GLN A 153 -5.39 -8.35 -0.16
C GLN A 153 -6.44 -8.17 -1.26
N TYR A 154 -7.54 -7.49 -0.93
CA TYR A 154 -8.52 -7.08 -1.94
C TYR A 154 -8.07 -5.80 -2.65
N PHE A 155 -7.99 -5.84 -3.98
CA PHE A 155 -7.71 -4.68 -4.84
C PHE A 155 -8.93 -4.35 -5.69
N LEU A 156 -9.14 -3.06 -5.97
CA LEU A 156 -10.12 -2.64 -6.95
C LEU A 156 -9.51 -2.77 -8.35
N ALA A 157 -10.06 -3.62 -9.21
CA ALA A 157 -9.57 -3.83 -10.56
C ALA A 157 -10.73 -3.81 -11.56
N GLY A 158 -10.73 -2.82 -12.44
CA GLY A 158 -11.90 -2.48 -13.24
C GLY A 158 -13.04 -2.01 -12.35
N ASP A 159 -14.15 -2.73 -12.38
CA ASP A 159 -15.41 -2.43 -11.71
C ASP A 159 -15.69 -3.32 -10.47
N ARG A 160 -14.70 -4.09 -10.01
CA ARG A 160 -14.87 -5.09 -8.94
C ARG A 160 -13.68 -5.13 -7.98
N ALA A 161 -13.94 -5.66 -6.79
CA ALA A 161 -12.88 -6.06 -5.86
C ALA A 161 -12.40 -7.48 -6.18
N LEU A 162 -11.08 -7.66 -6.22
CA LEU A 162 -10.39 -8.92 -6.47
C LEU A 162 -9.47 -9.25 -5.30
N LEU A 163 -9.62 -10.44 -4.72
CA LEU A 163 -8.65 -10.97 -3.76
C LEU A 163 -7.41 -11.44 -4.53
N VAL A 164 -6.25 -10.92 -4.15
CA VAL A 164 -4.95 -11.30 -4.69
C VAL A 164 -4.09 -11.77 -3.53
N GLU A 165 -3.42 -12.91 -3.70
CA GLU A 165 -2.56 -13.53 -2.68
C GLU A 165 -1.08 -13.41 -3.08
N GLY A 166 -0.20 -13.20 -2.10
CA GLY A 166 1.23 -13.00 -2.33
C GLY A 166 1.98 -12.52 -1.09
N ARG A 167 3.23 -12.09 -1.29
CA ARG A 167 4.02 -11.44 -0.24
C ARG A 167 3.52 -10.01 -0.08
N ILE A 168 3.16 -9.62 1.14
CA ILE A 168 2.58 -8.30 1.42
C ILE A 168 3.57 -7.45 2.20
N PHE A 169 3.69 -6.21 1.76
CA PHE A 169 4.15 -5.11 2.57
C PHE A 169 2.99 -4.15 2.81
N ARG A 170 2.83 -3.67 4.03
CA ARG A 170 1.84 -2.64 4.38
C ARG A 170 2.49 -1.54 5.20
N ASP A 171 2.02 -0.33 4.99
CA ASP A 171 2.36 0.81 5.82
C ASP A 171 1.12 1.64 6.14
N LYS A 172 1.21 2.36 7.26
CA LYS A 172 0.19 3.29 7.73
C LYS A 172 0.86 4.57 8.19
N PHE A 173 0.36 5.71 7.77
CA PHE A 173 0.90 7.02 8.08
C PHE A 173 -0.14 7.93 8.73
N HIS A 174 0.27 8.69 9.74
CA HIS A 174 -0.55 9.76 10.32
C HIS A 174 -0.37 11.04 9.51
N LEU A 175 -1.34 11.41 8.68
CA LEU A 175 -1.16 12.50 7.72
C LEU A 175 -1.31 13.90 8.35
N GLY A 176 -2.03 14.01 9.47
CA GLY A 176 -2.27 15.27 10.18
C GLY A 176 -1.48 15.45 11.48
N ARG A 177 -0.46 14.62 11.75
CA ARG A 177 0.26 14.65 13.04
C ARG A 177 1.25 15.82 13.13
N ASP A 178 1.88 16.17 12.01
CA ASP A 178 2.81 17.29 11.94
C ASP A 178 2.03 18.61 11.75
N PRO A 179 2.03 19.51 12.74
CA PRO A 179 1.34 20.79 12.63
C PRO A 179 2.03 21.77 11.67
N GLU A 180 3.32 21.61 11.39
CA GLU A 180 4.09 22.50 10.51
C GLU A 180 3.92 22.12 9.04
N ARG A 181 3.71 20.83 8.75
CA ARG A 181 3.51 20.32 7.38
C ARG A 181 2.47 19.19 7.33
N PRO A 182 1.17 19.50 7.47
CA PRO A 182 0.13 18.49 7.35
C PRO A 182 0.10 17.95 5.92
N TYR A 183 0.18 16.63 5.79
CA TYR A 183 0.00 15.95 4.52
C TYR A 183 -1.51 15.84 4.25
N THR A 184 -1.98 16.38 3.14
CA THR A 184 -3.38 16.18 2.75
C THR A 184 -3.57 14.79 2.14
N ALA A 185 -4.77 14.24 2.20
CA ALA A 185 -5.11 12.99 1.50
C ALA A 185 -4.77 13.10 0.00
N LEU A 186 -5.08 14.23 -0.64
CA LEU A 186 -4.80 14.43 -2.06
C LEU A 186 -3.29 14.40 -2.36
N GLN A 187 -2.46 15.04 -1.54
CA GLN A 187 -1.01 14.97 -1.69
C GLN A 187 -0.52 13.53 -1.53
N PHE A 188 -1.07 12.78 -0.57
CA PHE A 188 -0.68 11.39 -0.28
C PHE A 188 -0.92 10.49 -1.49
N HIS A 189 -2.14 10.55 -2.03
CA HIS A 189 -2.50 9.82 -3.24
C HIS A 189 -1.68 10.24 -4.45
N ARG A 190 -1.45 11.55 -4.64
CA ARG A 190 -0.65 12.06 -5.77
C ARG A 190 0.81 11.60 -5.71
N HIS A 191 1.42 11.66 -4.54
CA HIS A 191 2.80 11.22 -4.34
C HIS A 191 2.98 9.76 -4.78
N TYR A 192 2.13 8.86 -4.30
CA TYR A 192 2.23 7.45 -4.68
C TYR A 192 1.81 7.19 -6.12
N ALA A 193 0.82 7.91 -6.65
CA ALA A 193 0.46 7.81 -8.08
C ALA A 193 1.67 8.15 -8.97
N ASP A 194 2.39 9.23 -8.66
CA ASP A 194 3.58 9.66 -9.39
C ASP A 194 4.72 8.63 -9.23
N ALA A 195 4.94 8.12 -8.02
CA ALA A 195 5.95 7.09 -7.74
C ALA A 195 5.69 5.78 -8.52
N VAL A 196 4.44 5.30 -8.50
CA VAL A 196 4.04 4.09 -9.24
C VAL A 196 4.15 4.32 -10.75
N ALA A 197 3.74 5.49 -11.25
CA ALA A 197 3.86 5.82 -12.66
C ALA A 197 5.33 5.88 -13.12
N ALA A 198 6.23 6.39 -12.28
CA ALA A 198 7.68 6.42 -12.56
C ALA A 198 8.29 5.02 -12.71
N LEU A 199 7.74 4.03 -12.00
CA LEU A 199 8.11 2.61 -12.15
C LEU A 199 7.43 1.92 -13.34
N GLY A 200 6.58 2.62 -14.09
CA GLY A 200 5.82 2.08 -15.22
C GLY A 200 4.49 1.43 -14.84
N GLY A 201 4.05 1.55 -13.59
CA GLY A 201 2.76 1.03 -13.13
C GLY A 201 1.58 1.77 -13.77
N ARG A 202 0.39 1.17 -13.67
CA ARG A 202 -0.87 1.72 -14.17
C ARG A 202 -1.95 1.63 -13.12
N ARG A 203 -2.77 2.67 -13.01
CA ARG A 203 -4.02 2.61 -12.24
C ARG A 203 -4.97 1.62 -12.91
N ILE A 204 -5.56 0.74 -12.11
CA ILE A 204 -6.43 -0.35 -12.60
C ILE A 204 -7.87 -0.26 -12.07
N ASP A 205 -8.12 0.52 -11.02
CA ASP A 205 -9.48 0.77 -10.54
C ASP A 205 -10.23 1.75 -11.46
N ARG A 206 -11.54 1.49 -11.65
CA ARG A 206 -12.49 2.40 -12.32
C ARG A 206 -13.62 2.84 -11.40
N VAL A 207 -13.73 2.23 -10.22
CA VAL A 207 -14.77 2.46 -9.22
C VAL A 207 -14.15 2.57 -7.84
N GLN A 208 -14.93 3.02 -6.86
CA GLN A 208 -14.58 2.97 -5.43
C GLN A 208 -15.38 1.86 -4.74
N TYR A 209 -15.05 1.54 -3.49
CA TYR A 209 -15.86 0.61 -2.71
C TYR A 209 -17.27 1.16 -2.49
N THR A 210 -18.26 0.53 -3.12
CA THR A 210 -19.68 0.73 -2.84
C THR A 210 -20.27 -0.50 -2.16
N ARG A 211 -21.53 -0.41 -1.71
CA ARG A 211 -22.24 -1.59 -1.19
C ARG A 211 -22.34 -2.70 -2.24
N ASP A 212 -22.54 -2.34 -3.51
CA ASP A 212 -22.68 -3.29 -4.61
C ASP A 212 -21.34 -3.95 -4.96
N VAL A 213 -20.25 -3.16 -5.01
CA VAL A 213 -18.89 -3.69 -5.20
C VAL A 213 -18.53 -4.64 -4.06
N ALA A 214 -18.86 -4.28 -2.81
CA ALA A 214 -18.62 -5.14 -1.67
C ALA A 214 -19.48 -6.40 -1.70
N ALA A 215 -20.77 -6.30 -2.05
CA ALA A 215 -21.66 -7.45 -2.17
C ALA A 215 -21.18 -8.44 -3.24
N ALA A 216 -20.73 -7.95 -4.39
CA ALA A 216 -20.16 -8.77 -5.46
C ALA A 216 -18.88 -9.53 -5.05
N ALA A 217 -18.19 -9.05 -4.02
CA ALA A 217 -17.00 -9.69 -3.44
C ALA A 217 -17.32 -10.64 -2.27
N GLY A 218 -18.60 -10.95 -2.02
CA GLY A 218 -19.03 -11.77 -0.87
C GLY A 218 -19.40 -10.97 0.37
N GLY A 219 -19.55 -9.65 0.23
CA GLY A 219 -19.91 -8.73 1.31
C GLY A 219 -18.71 -8.09 2.00
N ARG A 220 -18.95 -7.00 2.74
CA ARG A 220 -17.90 -6.22 3.42
C ARG A 220 -17.07 -7.08 4.39
N SER A 221 -17.70 -7.98 5.13
CA SER A 221 -17.00 -8.87 6.06
C SER A 221 -16.08 -9.89 5.39
N ALA A 222 -16.28 -10.20 4.10
CA ALA A 222 -15.34 -11.02 3.34
C ALA A 222 -14.08 -10.19 3.00
N ILE A 223 -14.28 -8.95 2.54
CA ILE A 223 -13.20 -8.01 2.22
C ILE A 223 -12.35 -7.71 3.47
N GLU A 224 -13.00 -7.33 4.58
CA GLU A 224 -12.33 -6.87 5.80
C GLU A 224 -11.42 -7.93 6.44
N LYS A 225 -11.59 -9.22 6.16
CA LYS A 225 -10.70 -10.28 6.65
C LYS A 225 -9.29 -10.19 6.09
N HIS A 226 -9.16 -9.67 4.86
CA HIS A 226 -7.94 -9.57 4.09
C HIS A 226 -7.63 -8.12 3.72
N GLN A 227 -8.25 -7.14 4.40
CA GLN A 227 -8.04 -5.72 4.10
C GLN A 227 -6.95 -5.16 5.03
N HIS A 228 -5.80 -4.83 4.45
CA HIS A 228 -4.68 -4.17 5.15
C HIS A 228 -4.61 -2.66 4.92
N GLY A 229 -5.33 -2.16 3.91
CA GLY A 229 -5.49 -0.72 3.65
C GLY A 229 -6.54 -0.06 4.56
N ALA A 230 -7.10 1.06 4.11
CA ALA A 230 -8.26 1.66 4.76
C ALA A 230 -9.47 0.71 4.72
N VAL A 231 -10.49 0.98 5.55
CA VAL A 231 -11.74 0.19 5.52
C VAL A 231 -12.40 0.34 4.14
N ALA A 232 -12.96 -0.76 3.61
CA ALA A 232 -13.68 -0.80 2.33
C ALA A 232 -15.09 -0.19 2.46
N VAL A 233 -15.16 1.13 2.64
CA VAL A 233 -16.39 1.92 2.70
C VAL A 233 -16.39 3.06 1.67
N PRO A 234 -17.57 3.53 1.22
CA PRO A 234 -17.68 4.57 0.18
C PRO A 234 -16.98 5.88 0.50
N GLU A 235 -16.85 6.23 1.77
CA GLU A 235 -16.28 7.49 2.22
C GLU A 235 -14.75 7.50 2.15
N TYR A 236 -14.11 6.33 2.05
CA TYR A 236 -12.67 6.21 1.98
C TYR A 236 -12.23 6.02 0.55
N ARG A 237 -11.24 6.80 0.14
CA ARG A 237 -10.64 6.70 -1.19
C ARG A 237 -9.65 5.55 -1.21
N HIS A 238 -9.75 4.73 -2.25
CA HIS A 238 -8.84 3.64 -2.60
C HIS A 238 -8.43 3.81 -4.07
N ASP A 239 -7.14 3.94 -4.34
CA ASP A 239 -6.60 3.90 -5.69
C ASP A 239 -5.76 2.63 -5.80
N SER A 240 -6.08 1.77 -6.77
CA SER A 240 -5.38 0.50 -6.98
C SER A 240 -4.57 0.55 -8.28
N TYR A 241 -3.34 0.06 -8.21
CA TYR A 241 -2.39 0.06 -9.31
C TYR A 241 -1.81 -1.33 -9.54
N LEU A 242 -1.40 -1.59 -10.78
CA LEU A 242 -0.65 -2.78 -11.15
C LEU A 242 0.63 -2.37 -11.88
N LEU A 243 1.73 -2.98 -11.48
CA LEU A 243 3.02 -2.94 -12.15
C LEU A 243 3.44 -4.37 -12.49
N ARG A 244 3.88 -4.59 -13.73
CA ARG A 244 4.42 -5.88 -14.20
C ARG A 244 5.86 -5.69 -14.61
N ASN A 245 6.76 -6.59 -14.22
CA ASN A 245 8.17 -6.49 -14.57
C ASN A 245 8.87 -7.85 -14.37
N GLY A 246 9.56 -8.35 -15.40
CA GLY A 246 10.38 -9.54 -15.30
C GLY A 246 9.60 -10.79 -14.88
N GLY A 247 8.36 -10.92 -15.34
CA GLY A 247 7.48 -12.03 -14.95
C GLY A 247 6.89 -11.93 -13.54
N ARG A 248 7.08 -10.83 -12.81
CA ARG A 248 6.45 -10.54 -11.52
C ARG A 248 5.31 -9.52 -11.67
N GLU A 249 4.36 -9.59 -10.75
CA GLU A 249 3.29 -8.61 -10.58
C GLU A 249 3.36 -7.95 -9.21
N TYR A 250 3.21 -6.63 -9.21
CA TYR A 250 3.17 -5.78 -8.02
C TYR A 250 1.84 -5.06 -7.98
N TRP A 251 0.97 -5.50 -7.07
CA TRP A 251 -0.36 -4.95 -6.83
C TRP A 251 -0.27 -3.94 -5.70
N ILE A 252 -0.74 -2.71 -5.93
CA ILE A 252 -0.51 -1.60 -5.02
C ILE A 252 -1.85 -0.94 -4.68
N ASP A 253 -2.21 -0.89 -3.41
CA ASP A 253 -3.35 -0.13 -2.90
C ASP A 253 -2.84 1.10 -2.17
N VAL A 254 -3.37 2.26 -2.54
CA VAL A 254 -3.15 3.51 -1.82
C VAL A 254 -4.51 3.96 -1.32
N SER A 255 -4.68 4.06 -0.01
CA SER A 255 -5.98 4.36 0.58
C SER A 255 -5.89 5.33 1.76
N THR A 256 -6.98 6.05 2.04
CA THR A 256 -7.02 7.05 3.13
C THR A 256 -8.29 6.95 3.96
N GLY A 257 -8.15 6.96 5.28
CA GLY A 257 -9.26 6.97 6.25
C GLY A 257 -9.37 8.29 7.01
N ALA A 258 -10.54 8.59 7.60
CA ALA A 258 -10.88 9.95 8.03
C ALA A 258 -10.65 10.30 9.51
N ILE A 259 -10.55 9.34 10.45
CA ILE A 259 -10.52 9.65 11.90
C ILE A 259 -9.44 8.85 12.68
N PRO A 260 -8.35 9.50 13.13
CA PRO A 260 -7.74 10.69 12.49
C PRO A 260 -7.48 10.47 10.99
N LEU A 261 -7.07 11.50 10.25
CA LEU A 261 -6.66 11.34 8.86
C LEU A 261 -5.40 10.44 8.78
N HIS A 262 -5.53 9.26 8.18
CA HIS A 262 -4.42 8.34 7.94
C HIS A 262 -4.34 7.95 6.48
N GLY A 263 -3.11 7.73 6.01
CA GLY A 263 -2.82 7.13 4.71
C GLY A 263 -2.34 5.70 4.89
N TYR A 264 -2.66 4.85 3.93
CA TYR A 264 -2.25 3.45 3.87
C TYR A 264 -1.62 3.20 2.51
N VAL A 265 -0.57 2.38 2.50
CA VAL A 265 -0.02 1.81 1.28
C VAL A 265 0.13 0.32 1.51
N VAL A 266 -0.36 -0.49 0.57
CA VAL A 266 -0.18 -1.94 0.56
C VAL A 266 0.45 -2.31 -0.76
N VAL A 267 1.56 -3.02 -0.73
CA VAL A 267 2.26 -3.55 -1.91
C VAL A 267 2.28 -5.07 -1.78
N LEU A 268 1.69 -5.75 -2.76
CA LEU A 268 1.69 -7.19 -2.85
C LEU A 268 2.53 -7.63 -4.05
N GLU A 269 3.53 -8.48 -3.81
CA GLU A 269 4.32 -9.13 -4.84
C GLU A 269 3.83 -10.57 -5.06
N ARG A 270 3.63 -10.95 -6.32
CA ARG A 270 3.44 -12.35 -6.73
C ARG A 270 4.10 -12.63 -8.07
N GLU A 271 4.32 -13.91 -8.36
CA GLU A 271 4.70 -14.35 -9.70
C GLU A 271 3.52 -14.15 -10.67
N ALA A 272 3.80 -13.72 -11.91
CA ALA A 272 2.76 -13.61 -12.92
C ALA A 272 2.29 -15.01 -13.35
N ASP A 273 0.97 -15.18 -13.41
CA ASP A 273 0.32 -16.40 -13.90
C ASP A 273 0.70 -16.59 -15.39
N GLY A 274 1.77 -17.34 -15.65
CA GLY A 274 2.33 -17.55 -17.00
C GLY A 274 3.86 -17.47 -17.11
N ALA A 275 4.57 -16.98 -16.08
CA ALA A 275 6.04 -16.91 -16.08
C ALA A 275 6.73 -18.26 -15.80
N ALA A 276 5.99 -19.25 -15.27
CA ALA A 276 6.51 -20.57 -14.90
C ALA A 276 6.96 -21.47 -16.09
N GLY A 277 7.05 -20.93 -17.32
CA GLY A 277 7.42 -21.69 -18.52
C GLY A 277 8.57 -21.12 -19.35
N ALA A 278 9.24 -20.04 -18.92
CA ALA A 278 10.27 -19.38 -19.75
C ALA A 278 11.71 -19.51 -19.21
N GLY A 279 11.93 -20.29 -18.15
CA GLY A 279 13.20 -20.32 -17.42
C GLY A 279 13.92 -21.67 -17.34
N GLU A 280 13.49 -22.69 -18.07
CA GLU A 280 14.17 -24.00 -18.11
C GLU A 280 14.65 -24.27 -19.54
N ASP A 281 15.91 -24.70 -19.65
CA ASP A 281 16.67 -25.10 -20.86
C ASP A 281 17.44 -24.03 -21.67
N GLU A 282 18.47 -23.42 -21.07
CA GLU A 282 19.68 -23.04 -21.83
C GLU A 282 21.01 -23.35 -21.10
N SER A 283 21.06 -24.41 -20.28
CA SER A 283 22.29 -24.84 -19.58
C SER A 283 22.85 -26.20 -20.02
N GLY A 284 22.45 -26.72 -21.18
CA GLY A 284 22.71 -28.12 -21.53
C GLY A 284 23.17 -28.42 -22.95
N ALA A 285 24.18 -27.75 -23.52
CA ALA A 285 24.87 -28.27 -24.73
C ALA A 285 26.25 -27.65 -25.01
N GLU A 286 27.20 -27.73 -24.09
CA GLU A 286 28.62 -27.88 -24.50
C GLU A 286 29.11 -29.27 -24.10
N ALA A 287 28.66 -30.25 -24.89
CA ALA A 287 29.29 -31.55 -24.93
C ALA A 287 30.68 -31.39 -25.56
N GLY A 288 31.70 -31.47 -24.73
CA GLY A 288 33.09 -31.48 -25.15
C GLY A 288 33.36 -32.60 -26.16
N ILE A 289 33.78 -32.22 -27.36
CA ILE A 289 34.41 -33.14 -28.31
C ILE A 289 35.87 -33.26 -27.90
N GLY A 290 36.14 -34.18 -26.99
CA GLY A 290 37.46 -34.74 -26.80
C GLY A 290 37.76 -35.69 -27.95
N THR A 291 38.62 -35.28 -28.89
CA THR A 291 39.23 -36.20 -29.85
C THR A 291 40.75 -36.25 -29.66
N SER A 292 41.16 -37.45 -29.27
CA SER A 292 42.46 -38.08 -29.30
C SER A 292 43.41 -37.69 -30.44
N ALA A 293 44.72 -37.67 -30.16
CA ALA A 293 45.66 -38.70 -30.63
C ALA A 293 47.11 -38.24 -30.40
N GLY A 294 47.81 -38.91 -29.48
CA GLY A 294 49.27 -38.86 -29.44
C GLY A 294 49.87 -39.90 -30.40
N PRO A 295 51.05 -39.63 -31.00
CA PRO A 295 51.92 -40.68 -31.50
C PRO A 295 53.04 -40.95 -30.48
N GLY A 296 53.14 -42.23 -30.10
CA GLY A 296 54.29 -42.79 -29.39
C GLY A 296 55.56 -42.74 -30.24
N GLY A 297 56.70 -42.64 -29.58
CA GLY A 297 58.01 -42.59 -30.22
C GLY A 297 58.66 -43.96 -30.40
N GLY A 298 59.97 -43.91 -30.66
CA GLY A 298 60.94 -45.00 -30.44
C GLY A 298 61.26 -45.83 -31.67
#